data_AF-A0A5C4VNY2-F1
#
_entry.id   AF-A0A5C4VNY2-F1
#
_cell.length_a   1.000
_cell.length_b   1.000
_cell.length_c   1.000
_cell.angle_alpha   90.00
_cell.angle_beta   90.00
_cell.angle_gamma   90.00
#
_symmetry.space_group_name_H-M   'P 1'
#
loop_
_entity.id
_entity.type
_entity.pdbx_description
1 polymer ?
#
loop_
_entity_poly.entity_id
_entity_poly.type
_entity_poly.pdbx_seq_one_letter_code
_entity_poly.pdbx_strand_id
1 'polypeptide(L)'
;MCGDQLPDGPPVGRQPGRKVPVGHSVRAGRPARSALRHLHLPDRGRLPAAERHREVSRGLAQSGRRPDSPRVPGAAEAELTPNIFHLRRGNDMTVSRRAALAAGVLGGATVLTAGGTSAAQAAASGPGPNPPVPGESDALRRLRRQLNLAALGDRSLERDGGGRCVVVAPAGVHVLKRPLVIGGDTTLRADGATFTSDIAVQPQTYYKDKNQHSPEPTYPDSFISVGAVNTRDATLLINHVPDDCTGHQAAGNIRLEGGIWDPTAHFVRNATGDDRARATAAPPMNAITFEHTHHVELSGVTVRNVKWWHGVELNAVRTATVSECRFEGWVEAPTAGLWHGEAVQLDVATTGTTWGGVADNTPSTDIRVIDSYCGASQDYPGWGKIIGSHTGAPDAVHSDIWIERNLIENAKWDAIGPMNTSRVVIRENTIRSSWGGIYVKSISPNPNETVDIMGNDITLVDGSTRPAVGVNATNAQLPVSDVAVYANTVRGGGFSYSANVTFRREPQR
;
A
#
# COMPACT_ATOMS: atom_id res chain seq x y z
N MET A 1 5.99 0.84 19.06
CA MET A 1 5.86 -0.03 20.24
C MET A 1 4.54 -0.75 20.11
N CYS A 2 4.57 -2.07 19.92
CA CYS A 2 3.49 -3.01 20.18
C CYS A 2 4.18 -4.36 20.32
N GLY A 3 4.44 -4.75 21.57
CA GLY A 3 5.00 -6.05 21.91
C GLY A 3 3.95 -6.80 22.70
N ASP A 4 3.22 -7.67 22.03
CA ASP A 4 2.37 -8.65 22.72
C ASP A 4 3.12 -9.96 22.79
N GLN A 5 3.66 -10.21 23.98
CA GLN A 5 4.20 -11.49 24.38
C GLN A 5 3.03 -12.47 24.57
N LEU A 6 3.05 -13.57 23.82
CA LEU A 6 2.25 -14.75 24.12
C LEU A 6 2.80 -15.42 25.40
N PRO A 7 1.95 -15.88 26.34
CA PRO A 7 2.43 -16.53 27.56
C PRO A 7 2.87 -17.98 27.30
N ASP A 8 4.04 -18.31 27.86
CA ASP A 8 4.65 -19.64 27.88
C ASP A 8 3.77 -20.67 28.62
N GLY A 9 3.48 -21.79 27.96
CA GLY A 9 2.95 -23.00 28.58
C GLY A 9 4.07 -23.95 29.03
N PRO A 10 3.88 -24.73 30.12
CA PRO A 10 4.96 -25.48 30.76
C PRO A 10 5.38 -26.75 29.99
N PRO A 11 6.60 -27.27 30.24
CA PRO A 11 7.18 -28.36 29.46
C PRO A 11 6.61 -29.72 29.87
N VAL A 12 6.15 -30.51 28.90
CA VAL A 12 5.80 -31.93 29.11
C VAL A 12 6.99 -32.81 28.73
N GLY A 13 7.42 -33.62 29.70
CA GLY A 13 8.61 -34.45 29.65
C GLY A 13 8.59 -35.59 28.64
N ARG A 14 9.78 -35.93 28.16
CA ARG A 14 10.12 -37.18 27.48
C ARG A 14 10.06 -38.35 28.47
N GLN A 15 9.55 -39.51 28.05
CA GLN A 15 10.26 -40.82 28.09
C GLN A 15 9.43 -41.99 27.50
N PRO A 16 10.00 -43.20 27.22
CA PRO A 16 10.09 -43.69 25.84
C PRO A 16 9.47 -45.08 25.57
N GLY A 17 9.41 -45.44 24.28
CA GLY A 17 9.74 -46.78 23.79
C GLY A 17 8.61 -47.82 23.67
N ARG A 18 8.30 -48.21 22.42
CA ARG A 18 8.12 -49.62 22.05
C ARG A 18 8.22 -49.83 20.53
N LYS A 19 9.29 -50.50 20.11
CA LYS A 19 9.42 -51.26 18.84
C LYS A 19 8.68 -52.59 19.01
N VAL A 20 7.99 -53.10 17.98
CA VAL A 20 8.10 -54.46 17.36
C VAL A 20 7.19 -54.47 16.08
N PRO A 21 7.26 -55.43 15.14
CA PRO A 21 8.22 -55.55 14.03
C PRO A 21 7.60 -55.43 12.61
N VAL A 22 8.52 -55.33 11.66
CA VAL A 22 8.38 -55.44 10.20
C VAL A 22 8.05 -56.88 9.79
N GLY A 23 7.12 -57.04 8.85
CA GLY A 23 6.89 -58.26 8.08
C GLY A 23 6.85 -57.95 6.58
N HIS A 24 7.80 -58.51 5.83
CA HIS A 24 7.88 -58.49 4.36
C HIS A 24 6.80 -59.37 3.72
N SER A 25 6.29 -59.00 2.54
CA SER A 25 6.49 -59.79 1.31
C SER A 25 5.87 -59.14 0.07
N VAL A 26 6.48 -59.50 -1.05
CA VAL A 26 6.41 -58.98 -2.41
C VAL A 26 5.36 -59.72 -3.25
N ARG A 27 4.71 -59.04 -4.21
CA ARG A 27 4.42 -59.48 -5.61
C ARG A 27 3.62 -58.37 -6.31
N ALA A 28 4.19 -57.64 -7.28
CA ALA A 28 4.37 -57.98 -8.70
C ALA A 28 3.04 -58.13 -9.47
N GLY A 29 2.71 -57.14 -10.31
CA GLY A 29 1.57 -57.19 -11.25
C GLY A 29 1.39 -55.88 -12.04
N ARG A 30 2.09 -55.76 -13.17
CA ARG A 30 1.78 -54.92 -14.36
C ARG A 30 1.97 -55.86 -15.58
N PRO A 31 1.46 -55.58 -16.81
CA PRO A 31 0.84 -54.33 -17.30
C PRO A 31 -0.43 -54.52 -18.15
N ALA A 32 -1.11 -53.42 -18.51
CA ALA A 32 -1.88 -53.34 -19.75
C ALA A 32 -1.70 -51.95 -20.40
N ARG A 33 -1.33 -51.98 -21.68
CA ARG A 33 -1.17 -50.85 -22.61
C ARG A 33 -2.50 -50.57 -23.33
N SER A 34 -2.79 -49.31 -23.64
CA SER A 34 -3.63 -48.86 -24.77
C SER A 34 -3.53 -47.33 -24.84
N ALA A 35 -2.69 -46.75 -25.71
CA ALA A 35 -2.94 -46.42 -27.12
C ALA A 35 -3.44 -44.97 -27.32
N LEU A 36 -2.52 -44.19 -27.88
CA LEU A 36 -2.62 -42.93 -28.62
C LEU A 36 -3.98 -42.58 -29.23
N ARG A 37 -4.34 -41.29 -29.12
CA ARG A 37 -4.85 -40.51 -30.26
C ARG A 37 -4.19 -39.12 -30.32
N HIS A 38 -3.55 -38.87 -31.45
CA HIS A 38 -3.08 -37.58 -31.92
C HIS A 38 -4.27 -36.68 -32.27
N LEU A 39 -4.15 -35.39 -31.95
CA LEU A 39 -4.88 -34.32 -32.64
C LEU A 39 -3.92 -33.15 -32.87
N HIS A 40 -3.99 -32.65 -34.11
CA HIS A 40 -3.06 -31.75 -34.77
C HIS A 40 -3.58 -30.30 -34.68
N LEU A 41 -2.68 -29.39 -34.28
CA LEU A 41 -2.45 -27.95 -34.57
C LEU A 41 -3.56 -27.09 -35.24
N PRO A 42 -3.62 -25.77 -34.96
CA PRO A 42 -2.70 -24.78 -35.58
C PRO A 42 -2.09 -23.81 -34.57
N ASP A 43 -0.76 -23.65 -34.56
CA ASP A 43 0.00 -22.68 -35.37
C ASP A 43 -0.40 -21.22 -35.11
N ARG A 44 0.36 -20.56 -34.22
CA ARG A 44 0.35 -19.10 -34.05
C ARG A 44 1.77 -18.58 -34.10
N GLY A 45 2.13 -18.09 -35.28
CA GLY A 45 2.70 -16.76 -35.49
C GLY A 45 3.86 -16.35 -34.61
N ARG A 46 5.08 -16.50 -35.15
CA ARG A 46 6.25 -15.72 -34.77
C ARG A 46 5.97 -14.22 -34.96
N LEU A 47 6.30 -13.41 -33.95
CA LEU A 47 6.65 -11.99 -34.12
C LEU A 47 8.08 -11.78 -33.59
N PRO A 48 8.95 -11.04 -34.31
CA PRO A 48 10.37 -10.91 -33.97
C PRO A 48 10.71 -9.66 -33.14
N ALA A 49 11.78 -9.81 -32.36
CA ALA A 49 12.83 -8.85 -32.01
C ALA A 49 12.46 -7.45 -31.47
N ALA A 50 12.77 -7.23 -30.19
CA ALA A 50 13.12 -5.90 -29.67
C ALA A 50 14.63 -5.83 -29.43
N GLU A 51 15.24 -4.79 -29.99
CA GLU A 51 16.66 -4.47 -30.00
C GLU A 51 17.24 -4.28 -28.60
N ARG A 52 18.49 -4.76 -28.45
CA ARG A 52 19.34 -4.47 -27.30
C ARG A 52 20.07 -3.16 -27.55
N HIS A 53 19.81 -2.14 -26.75
CA HIS A 53 20.74 -1.02 -26.61
C HIS A 53 21.91 -1.43 -25.72
N ARG A 54 23.09 -1.54 -26.33
CA ARG A 54 24.42 -1.47 -25.69
C ARG A 54 24.92 -0.03 -25.86
N GLU A 55 25.23 0.64 -24.76
CA GLU A 55 26.22 1.73 -24.72
C GLU A 55 26.97 1.61 -23.38
N VAL A 56 28.16 1.01 -23.39
CA VAL A 56 29.48 1.66 -23.44
C VAL A 56 29.78 2.47 -22.17
N SER A 57 30.37 1.77 -21.20
CA SER A 57 31.12 2.35 -20.09
C SER A 57 32.59 2.53 -20.51
N ARG A 58 33.05 3.78 -20.55
CA ARG A 58 34.44 4.26 -20.36
C ARG A 58 34.26 5.69 -19.86
N GLY A 59 34.75 6.16 -18.71
CA GLY A 59 35.92 5.80 -17.93
C GLY A 59 36.61 7.14 -17.63
N LEU A 60 36.99 7.38 -16.37
CA LEU A 60 38.24 8.03 -15.97
C LEU A 60 38.21 8.36 -14.48
N ALA A 61 39.17 7.76 -13.78
CA ALA A 61 39.59 8.11 -12.45
C ALA A 61 40.63 9.24 -12.52
N GLN A 62 40.71 10.00 -11.42
CA GLN A 62 41.91 10.45 -10.70
C GLN A 62 41.97 11.94 -10.34
N SER A 63 42.55 12.13 -9.14
CA SER A 63 43.02 13.34 -8.47
C SER A 63 41.93 14.19 -7.79
N GLY A 64 41.92 14.45 -6.49
CA GLY A 64 42.98 14.43 -5.49
C GLY A 64 43.41 15.87 -5.19
N ARG A 65 42.90 16.45 -4.09
CA ARG A 65 43.55 17.45 -3.20
C ARG A 65 42.54 18.00 -2.17
N ARG A 66 42.84 17.77 -0.88
CA ARG A 66 42.51 18.70 0.22
C ARG A 66 43.45 19.92 0.13
N PRO A 67 43.07 21.10 0.64
CA PRO A 67 43.16 21.48 2.07
C PRO A 67 41.89 22.28 2.48
N ASP A 68 41.61 22.83 3.66
CA ASP A 68 42.10 22.83 5.03
C ASP A 68 40.98 23.55 5.81
N SER A 69 40.73 23.18 7.07
CA SER A 69 39.84 23.93 7.97
C SER A 69 40.58 25.12 8.60
N PRO A 70 39.85 26.10 9.14
CA PRO A 70 40.14 26.50 10.52
C PRO A 70 38.92 26.55 11.46
N ARG A 71 39.26 26.31 12.73
CA ARG A 71 38.51 26.33 14.00
C ARG A 71 37.79 27.68 14.25
N VAL A 72 36.51 27.74 14.70
CA VAL A 72 35.94 27.75 16.11
C VAL A 72 36.37 29.02 16.92
N PRO A 73 35.65 29.58 17.95
CA PRO A 73 34.29 29.39 18.53
C PRO A 73 33.47 30.70 18.74
N GLY A 74 32.27 30.62 19.34
CA GLY A 74 31.77 31.69 20.21
C GLY A 74 30.27 31.66 20.52
N ALA A 75 29.91 31.11 21.67
CA ALA A 75 28.58 31.21 22.28
C ALA A 75 28.40 32.54 23.03
N ALA A 76 27.18 33.07 23.08
CA ALA A 76 26.70 33.96 24.13
C ALA A 76 25.17 33.90 24.23
N GLU A 77 24.70 33.47 25.39
CA GLU A 77 23.35 33.65 25.93
C GLU A 77 23.20 35.04 26.57
N ALA A 78 21.95 35.53 26.64
CA ALA A 78 21.35 36.49 27.59
C ALA A 78 20.26 37.30 26.85
N GLU A 79 19.11 37.72 27.39
CA GLU A 79 18.28 37.42 28.57
C GLU A 79 17.04 38.37 28.43
N LEU A 80 15.95 38.08 29.15
CA LEU A 80 14.91 39.03 29.64
C LEU A 80 13.81 39.60 28.69
N THR A 81 12.60 39.09 28.92
CA THR A 81 11.24 39.71 28.81
C THR A 81 11.04 40.89 29.80
N PRO A 82 9.85 41.55 29.95
CA PRO A 82 8.62 41.65 29.14
C PRO A 82 8.14 43.13 28.95
N ASN A 83 7.05 43.37 28.20
CA ASN A 83 6.07 44.38 28.62
C ASN A 83 4.67 44.16 28.02
N ILE A 84 3.71 44.38 28.92
CA ILE A 84 2.26 44.29 28.82
C ILE A 84 1.70 45.61 28.27
N PHE A 85 0.67 45.59 27.40
CA PHE A 85 -0.40 46.59 27.46
C PHE A 85 -1.73 46.05 26.90
N HIS A 86 -2.79 46.57 27.49
CA HIS A 86 -4.16 46.07 27.58
C HIS A 86 -5.10 46.91 26.68
N LEU A 87 -6.32 46.38 26.46
CA LEU A 87 -7.63 47.06 26.28
C LEU A 87 -8.27 47.22 24.87
N ARG A 88 -9.41 46.51 24.76
CA ARG A 88 -10.80 46.88 24.34
C ARG A 88 -11.04 47.38 22.90
N ARG A 89 -11.87 46.70 22.10
CA ARG A 89 -13.36 46.56 22.08
C ARG A 89 -14.14 47.80 21.58
N GLY A 90 -15.01 47.55 20.60
CA GLY A 90 -16.12 48.39 20.12
C GLY A 90 -15.95 48.81 18.66
N ASN A 91 -16.93 48.76 17.75
CA ASN A 91 -18.29 48.25 17.74
C ASN A 91 -18.72 48.22 16.25
N ASP A 92 -19.63 47.31 15.92
CA ASP A 92 -20.37 47.25 14.65
C ASP A 92 -21.06 48.57 14.28
N MET A 93 -21.17 48.84 12.98
CA MET A 93 -22.40 49.38 12.38
C MET A 93 -22.55 48.95 10.92
N THR A 94 -23.59 48.16 10.66
CA THR A 94 -24.20 47.83 9.37
C THR A 94 -25.07 48.98 8.84
N VAL A 95 -25.01 49.31 7.54
CA VAL A 95 -26.14 49.93 6.80
C VAL A 95 -26.24 49.38 5.36
N SER A 96 -27.27 48.55 5.19
CA SER A 96 -28.29 48.44 4.13
C SER A 96 -28.04 48.88 2.66
N ARG A 97 -28.45 47.97 1.76
CA ARG A 97 -28.65 48.11 0.30
C ARG A 97 -30.01 48.74 -0.05
N ARG A 98 -30.04 49.51 -1.15
CA ARG A 98 -31.14 49.75 -2.12
C ARG A 98 -30.59 50.77 -3.14
N ALA A 99 -30.96 50.88 -4.40
CA ALA A 99 -31.64 50.11 -5.43
C ALA A 99 -31.59 51.02 -6.69
N ALA A 100 -31.61 50.46 -7.91
CA ALA A 100 -32.44 50.91 -9.05
C ALA A 100 -31.82 50.58 -10.43
N LEU A 101 -32.72 50.11 -11.30
CA LEU A 101 -32.57 49.72 -12.70
C LEU A 101 -32.44 50.91 -13.67
N ALA A 102 -31.85 50.66 -14.85
CA ALA A 102 -32.35 51.00 -16.20
C ALA A 102 -31.31 50.50 -17.25
N ALA A 103 -31.57 49.46 -18.04
CA ALA A 103 -32.25 49.44 -19.37
C ALA A 103 -31.44 50.09 -20.52
N GLY A 104 -31.13 49.32 -21.58
CA GLY A 104 -30.86 49.86 -22.93
C GLY A 104 -29.74 49.22 -23.78
N VAL A 105 -30.03 48.07 -24.39
CA VAL A 105 -29.83 47.67 -25.81
C VAL A 105 -28.72 48.32 -26.71
N LEU A 106 -28.10 47.44 -27.52
CA LEU A 106 -27.40 47.59 -28.84
C LEU A 106 -25.85 47.68 -28.88
N GLY A 107 -25.24 46.54 -29.30
CA GLY A 107 -24.43 46.43 -30.51
C GLY A 107 -23.03 47.06 -30.54
N GLY A 108 -22.00 46.22 -30.75
CA GLY A 108 -20.70 46.67 -31.27
C GLY A 108 -19.52 45.85 -30.77
N ALA A 109 -18.91 45.08 -31.67
CA ALA A 109 -17.68 44.36 -31.43
C ALA A 109 -16.48 45.32 -31.29
N THR A 110 -15.70 45.22 -30.22
CA THR A 110 -14.24 45.46 -30.26
C THR A 110 -13.55 44.75 -29.09
N VAL A 111 -12.48 44.05 -29.42
CA VAL A 111 -11.48 43.47 -28.52
C VAL A 111 -10.84 44.55 -27.67
N LEU A 112 -10.72 44.36 -26.35
CA LEU A 112 -9.65 44.91 -25.53
C LEU A 112 -9.48 44.12 -24.22
N THR A 113 -8.21 43.97 -23.90
CA THR A 113 -7.59 43.26 -22.78
C THR A 113 -7.78 43.93 -21.42
N ALA A 114 -7.62 43.10 -20.37
CA ALA A 114 -7.25 43.41 -18.99
C ALA A 114 -8.36 43.75 -17.97
N GLY A 115 -8.25 43.08 -16.82
CA GLY A 115 -8.72 43.59 -15.53
C GLY A 115 -10.11 43.14 -15.10
N GLY A 116 -10.21 41.93 -14.56
CA GLY A 116 -11.48 41.48 -13.97
C GLY A 116 -11.44 40.07 -13.40
N THR A 117 -10.45 39.74 -12.58
CA THR A 117 -10.62 38.62 -11.63
C THR A 117 -11.70 39.03 -10.64
N SER A 118 -12.95 38.74 -10.99
CA SER A 118 -14.09 38.97 -10.11
C SER A 118 -13.87 38.17 -8.83
N ALA A 119 -13.78 38.91 -7.73
CA ALA A 119 -13.76 38.44 -6.35
C ALA A 119 -15.07 37.71 -6.00
N ALA A 120 -15.24 36.51 -6.56
CA ALA A 120 -16.32 35.57 -6.28
C ALA A 120 -15.79 34.20 -5.82
N GLN A 121 -14.53 34.14 -5.36
CA GLN A 121 -13.91 32.96 -4.75
C GLN A 121 -13.65 33.16 -3.24
N ALA A 122 -14.48 33.97 -2.58
CA ALA A 122 -14.46 34.14 -1.14
C ALA A 122 -15.85 33.81 -0.60
N ALA A 123 -16.07 32.53 -0.26
CA ALA A 123 -16.91 32.03 0.84
C ALA A 123 -17.39 30.59 0.57
N ALA A 124 -16.53 29.62 0.85
CA ALA A 124 -16.98 28.35 1.42
C ALA A 124 -16.34 28.29 2.81
N SER A 125 -17.14 28.54 3.83
CA SER A 125 -16.72 28.86 5.20
C SER A 125 -16.45 27.61 6.02
N GLY A 126 -15.17 27.24 6.08
CA GLY A 126 -14.53 26.23 6.91
C GLY A 126 -13.19 25.82 6.28
N PRO A 127 -12.11 25.57 7.03
CA PRO A 127 -10.94 24.94 6.43
C PRO A 127 -11.37 23.53 5.98
N GLY A 128 -11.55 23.34 4.67
CA GLY A 128 -11.79 22.01 4.10
C GLY A 128 -10.67 21.04 4.50
N PRO A 129 -10.84 19.73 4.24
CA PRO A 129 -9.96 18.69 4.75
C PRO A 129 -8.48 18.86 4.33
N ASN A 130 -8.20 19.67 3.31
CA ASN A 130 -6.86 20.10 2.93
C ASN A 130 -6.60 21.57 3.31
N PRO A 131 -6.14 21.89 4.53
CA PRO A 131 -5.74 23.25 4.86
C PRO A 131 -4.47 23.67 4.07
N PRO A 132 -4.22 24.97 3.89
CA PRO A 132 -2.93 25.44 3.38
C PRO A 132 -1.78 24.98 4.29
N VAL A 133 -0.72 24.44 3.70
CA VAL A 133 0.46 23.97 4.44
C VAL A 133 1.65 24.90 4.16
N PRO A 134 2.26 25.52 5.18
CA PRO A 134 3.44 26.35 5.00
C PRO A 134 4.60 25.61 4.32
N GLY A 135 5.27 26.27 3.38
CA GLY A 135 6.42 25.72 2.67
C GLY A 135 6.10 24.80 1.49
N GLU A 136 4.84 24.45 1.23
CA GLU A 136 4.46 23.76 0.00
C GLU A 136 4.45 24.70 -1.22
N SER A 137 4.54 24.14 -2.43
CA SER A 137 4.51 24.92 -3.67
C SER A 137 3.14 25.53 -3.95
N ASP A 138 3.08 26.54 -4.83
CA ASP A 138 1.78 27.09 -5.28
C ASP A 138 0.93 26.06 -6.03
N ALA A 139 1.58 25.11 -6.73
CA ALA A 139 0.90 24.02 -7.41
C ALA A 139 0.17 23.11 -6.42
N LEU A 140 0.84 22.72 -5.33
CA LEU A 140 0.22 21.94 -4.24
C LEU A 140 -0.88 22.72 -3.52
N ARG A 141 -0.65 23.99 -3.20
CA ARG A 141 -1.69 24.86 -2.62
C ARG A 141 -2.93 24.92 -3.51
N ARG A 142 -2.78 24.97 -4.84
CA ARG A 142 -3.90 24.91 -5.79
C ARG A 142 -4.57 23.54 -5.77
N LEU A 143 -3.81 22.45 -5.82
CA LEU A 143 -4.35 21.08 -5.78
C LEU A 143 -5.20 20.84 -4.52
N ARG A 144 -4.69 21.22 -3.34
CA ARG A 144 -5.44 21.15 -2.07
C ARG A 144 -6.77 21.89 -2.11
N ARG A 145 -6.79 23.10 -2.70
CA ARG A 145 -8.03 23.86 -2.87
C ARG A 145 -9.01 23.15 -3.80
N GLN A 146 -8.54 22.58 -4.91
CA GLN A 146 -9.38 21.83 -5.84
C GLN A 146 -9.97 20.57 -5.18
N LEU A 147 -9.19 19.84 -4.39
CA LEU A 147 -9.68 18.71 -3.60
C LEU A 147 -10.75 19.13 -2.58
N ASN A 148 -10.59 20.29 -1.94
CA ASN A 148 -11.64 20.82 -1.04
C ASN A 148 -12.92 21.17 -1.79
N LEU A 149 -12.82 21.78 -2.98
CA LEU A 149 -13.99 22.08 -3.82
C LEU A 149 -14.69 20.79 -4.27
N ALA A 150 -13.91 19.77 -4.65
CA ALA A 150 -14.42 18.46 -5.04
C ALA A 150 -15.17 17.79 -3.88
N ALA A 151 -14.61 17.80 -2.68
CA ALA A 151 -15.24 17.28 -1.47
C ALA A 151 -16.55 18.01 -1.09
N LEU A 152 -16.72 19.26 -1.53
CA LEU A 152 -17.97 20.03 -1.37
C LEU A 152 -18.95 19.83 -2.53
N GLY A 153 -18.60 19.02 -3.53
CA GLY A 153 -19.41 18.81 -4.72
C GLY A 153 -19.55 20.06 -5.60
N ASP A 154 -18.54 20.93 -5.61
CA ASP A 154 -18.59 22.20 -6.35
C ASP A 154 -18.93 21.98 -7.83
N ARG A 155 -19.87 22.78 -8.34
CA ARG A 155 -20.43 22.64 -9.70
C ARG A 155 -19.52 23.21 -10.78
N SER A 156 -18.48 23.95 -10.41
CA SER A 156 -17.49 24.48 -11.35
C SER A 156 -16.47 23.42 -11.82
N LEU A 157 -16.39 22.27 -11.14
CA LEU A 157 -15.51 21.17 -11.52
C LEU A 157 -16.15 20.29 -12.59
N GLU A 158 -15.30 19.79 -13.49
CA GLU A 158 -15.68 18.74 -14.44
C GLU A 158 -16.16 17.49 -13.70
N ARG A 159 -17.03 16.71 -14.34
CA ARG A 159 -17.53 15.44 -13.84
C ARG A 159 -17.08 14.31 -14.74
N ASP A 160 -16.64 13.20 -14.17
CA ASP A 160 -16.37 11.99 -14.95
C ASP A 160 -17.66 11.21 -15.27
N GLY A 161 -17.53 10.07 -15.96
CA GLY A 161 -18.68 9.21 -16.29
C GLY A 161 -19.41 8.62 -15.08
N GLY A 162 -18.78 8.61 -13.90
CA GLY A 162 -19.38 8.21 -12.62
C GLY A 162 -20.00 9.37 -11.84
N GLY A 163 -19.99 10.61 -12.38
CA GLY A 163 -20.51 11.80 -11.71
C GLY A 163 -19.57 12.37 -10.64
N ARG A 164 -18.33 11.90 -10.55
CA ARG A 164 -17.33 12.38 -9.58
C ARG A 164 -16.74 13.70 -10.04
N CYS A 165 -16.50 14.64 -9.11
CA CYS A 165 -15.70 15.84 -9.37
C CYS A 165 -14.29 15.44 -9.83
N VAL A 166 -13.86 15.93 -10.99
CA VAL A 166 -12.52 15.66 -11.51
C VAL A 166 -11.56 16.73 -11.02
N VAL A 167 -10.49 16.29 -10.37
CA VAL A 167 -9.35 17.12 -9.96
C VAL A 167 -8.12 16.59 -10.68
N VAL A 168 -7.43 17.46 -11.41
CA VAL A 168 -6.19 17.10 -12.12
C VAL A 168 -4.99 17.63 -11.34
N ALA A 169 -4.12 16.74 -10.92
CA ALA A 169 -2.84 17.11 -10.33
C ALA A 169 -1.94 17.74 -11.40
N PRO A 170 -1.25 18.86 -11.11
CA PRO A 170 -0.26 19.39 -12.03
C PRO A 170 0.86 18.37 -12.29
N ALA A 171 1.36 18.27 -13.51
CA ALA A 171 2.53 17.44 -13.78
C ALA A 171 3.78 17.93 -13.03
N GLY A 172 4.71 17.02 -12.76
CA GLY A 172 5.97 17.30 -12.06
C GLY A 172 6.04 16.69 -10.65
N VAL A 173 7.12 17.02 -9.93
CA VAL A 173 7.39 16.48 -8.60
C VAL A 173 6.80 17.39 -7.51
N HIS A 174 6.01 16.79 -6.63
CA HIS A 174 5.32 17.45 -5.53
C HIS A 174 5.79 16.87 -4.20
N VAL A 175 6.39 17.73 -3.38
CA VAL A 175 6.86 17.38 -2.03
C VAL A 175 5.79 17.75 -1.01
N LEU A 176 5.11 16.75 -0.46
CA LEU A 176 4.04 16.87 0.51
C LEU A 176 4.63 17.03 1.91
N LYS A 177 4.22 18.08 2.62
CA LYS A 177 4.57 18.26 4.06
C LYS A 177 3.47 17.73 4.98
N ARG A 178 2.31 17.39 4.41
CA ARG A 178 1.18 16.70 5.04
C ARG A 178 0.46 15.86 3.98
N PRO A 179 -0.30 14.81 4.36
CA PRO A 179 -1.09 14.03 3.42
C PRO A 179 -2.01 14.91 2.57
N LEU A 180 -2.25 14.50 1.33
CA LEU A 180 -3.43 14.94 0.59
C LEU A 180 -4.65 14.20 1.13
N VAL A 181 -5.77 14.92 1.25
CA VAL A 181 -7.04 14.33 1.66
C VAL A 181 -8.02 14.34 0.49
N ILE A 182 -8.50 13.18 0.06
CA ILE A 182 -9.50 13.07 -1.01
C ILE A 182 -10.90 12.88 -0.41
N GLY A 183 -11.83 13.76 -0.78
CA GLY A 183 -13.23 13.62 -0.37
C GLY A 183 -13.98 12.57 -1.20
N GLY A 184 -15.19 12.23 -0.78
CA GLY A 184 -16.08 11.41 -1.59
C GLY A 184 -16.47 12.08 -2.92
N ASP A 185 -17.04 11.30 -3.83
CA ASP A 185 -17.46 11.74 -5.16
C ASP A 185 -16.36 12.48 -5.93
N THR A 186 -15.11 12.03 -5.81
CA THR A 186 -13.94 12.70 -6.37
C THR A 186 -13.08 11.74 -7.19
N THR A 187 -12.68 12.18 -8.38
CA THR A 187 -11.62 11.57 -9.18
C THR A 187 -10.38 12.46 -9.12
N LEU A 188 -9.27 11.93 -8.61
CA LEU A 188 -7.96 12.56 -8.72
C LEU A 188 -7.20 11.94 -9.90
N ARG A 189 -6.96 12.73 -10.95
CA ARG A 189 -6.08 12.38 -12.06
C ARG A 189 -4.67 12.87 -11.78
N ALA A 190 -3.73 11.95 -11.65
CA ALA A 190 -2.35 12.21 -11.27
C ALA A 190 -1.34 11.89 -12.40
N ASP A 191 -1.81 11.72 -13.63
CA ASP A 191 -0.93 11.46 -14.78
C ASP A 191 0.16 12.52 -14.92
N GLY A 192 1.42 12.06 -14.97
CA GLY A 192 2.60 12.93 -15.04
C GLY A 192 2.98 13.63 -13.72
N ALA A 193 2.25 13.39 -12.62
CA ALA A 193 2.60 13.86 -11.28
C ALA A 193 3.39 12.79 -10.50
N THR A 194 4.38 13.23 -9.72
CA THR A 194 5.08 12.41 -8.74
C THR A 194 4.92 13.04 -7.36
N PHE A 195 4.40 12.29 -6.40
CA PHE A 195 4.24 12.71 -5.00
C PHE A 195 5.29 12.05 -4.12
N THR A 196 5.93 12.84 -3.25
CA THR A 196 6.90 12.40 -2.23
C THR A 196 6.66 13.14 -0.93
N SER A 197 7.24 12.65 0.18
CA SER A 197 7.02 13.23 1.51
C SER A 197 8.22 14.04 2.05
N ASP A 198 7.94 15.14 2.74
CA ASP A 198 8.85 15.92 3.60
C ASP A 198 8.11 16.29 4.90
N ILE A 199 7.38 15.31 5.46
CA ILE A 199 6.72 15.46 6.77
C ILE A 199 7.76 15.67 7.88
N ALA A 200 7.32 16.25 8.99
CA ALA A 200 8.18 16.40 10.15
C ALA A 200 8.57 15.03 10.73
N VAL A 201 9.86 14.85 10.97
CA VAL A 201 10.44 13.61 11.52
C VAL A 201 11.31 13.90 12.74
N GLN A 202 11.47 12.89 13.59
CA GLN A 202 12.34 12.93 14.76
C GLN A 202 13.19 11.66 14.84
N PRO A 203 14.42 11.73 15.39
CA PRO A 203 15.23 10.54 15.61
C PRO A 203 14.47 9.50 16.44
N GLN A 204 14.58 8.24 16.05
CA GLN A 204 13.97 7.12 16.75
C GLN A 204 14.89 5.92 16.75
N THR A 205 15.06 5.32 17.92
CA THR A 205 15.77 4.05 18.09
C THR A 205 14.83 2.89 17.79
N TYR A 206 15.30 1.97 16.95
CA TYR A 206 14.60 0.74 16.60
C TYR A 206 15.42 -0.47 17.02
N TYR A 207 14.72 -1.56 17.33
CA TYR A 207 15.32 -2.83 17.69
C TYR A 207 14.95 -3.85 16.64
N LYS A 208 15.96 -4.52 16.09
CA LYS A 208 15.76 -5.60 15.13
C LYS A 208 14.93 -6.70 15.80
N ASP A 209 13.98 -7.27 15.07
CA ASP A 209 13.30 -8.45 15.56
C ASP A 209 14.26 -9.66 15.57
N LYS A 210 13.94 -10.67 16.37
CA LYS A 210 14.75 -11.89 16.46
C LYS A 210 14.38 -12.90 15.37
N ASN A 211 13.52 -12.52 14.42
CA ASN A 211 13.08 -13.43 13.37
C ASN A 211 14.23 -13.67 12.38
N GLN A 212 14.23 -14.85 11.77
CA GLN A 212 15.21 -15.22 10.75
C GLN A 212 14.81 -14.62 9.40
N HIS A 213 14.91 -13.31 9.25
CA HIS A 213 15.05 -12.68 7.93
C HIS A 213 16.21 -11.69 7.95
N SER A 214 16.93 -11.62 6.83
CA SER A 214 18.17 -10.86 6.71
C SER A 214 18.00 -9.76 5.67
N PRO A 215 17.37 -8.63 6.02
CA PRO A 215 17.31 -7.48 5.13
C PRO A 215 18.72 -7.05 4.74
N GLU A 216 18.90 -6.66 3.49
CA GLU A 216 20.17 -6.15 2.98
C GLU A 216 20.08 -4.64 2.71
N PRO A 217 21.02 -3.83 3.24
CA PRO A 217 22.13 -4.21 4.13
C PRO A 217 21.65 -4.61 5.52
N THR A 218 22.40 -5.48 6.19
CA THR A 218 22.04 -6.00 7.52
C THR A 218 21.90 -4.86 8.53
N TYR A 219 20.90 -4.96 9.40
CA TYR A 219 20.71 -4.03 10.51
C TYR A 219 21.41 -4.58 11.76
N PRO A 220 22.06 -3.73 12.57
CA PRO A 220 22.49 -4.12 13.91
C PRO A 220 21.26 -4.34 14.81
N ASP A 221 21.44 -5.01 15.96
CA ASP A 221 20.35 -5.33 16.89
C ASP A 221 19.59 -4.08 17.39
N SER A 222 20.28 -2.95 17.46
CA SER A 222 19.71 -1.62 17.73
C SER A 222 20.34 -0.60 16.79
N PHE A 223 19.51 0.27 16.21
CA PHE A 223 19.94 1.33 15.30
C PHE A 223 19.05 2.57 15.42
N ILE A 224 19.57 3.70 14.97
CA ILE A 224 18.82 4.96 14.90
C ILE A 224 18.36 5.18 13.46
N SER A 225 17.08 5.48 13.29
CA SER A 225 16.49 6.01 12.08
C SER A 225 15.58 7.18 12.50
N VAL A 226 14.50 7.45 11.77
CA VAL A 226 13.55 8.50 12.12
C VAL A 226 12.13 7.95 12.16
N GLY A 227 11.31 8.50 13.06
CA GLY A 227 9.87 8.32 13.07
C GLY A 227 9.18 9.63 12.67
N ALA A 228 7.95 9.54 12.14
CA ALA A 228 7.12 10.72 11.94
C ALA A 228 6.81 11.38 13.29
N VAL A 229 6.90 12.71 13.38
CA VAL A 229 6.52 13.46 14.60
C VAL A 229 5.02 13.29 14.88
N ASN A 230 4.22 13.27 13.82
CA ASN A 230 2.80 12.96 13.86
C ASN A 230 2.54 11.75 12.95
N THR A 231 2.15 10.62 13.52
CA THR A 231 1.92 9.38 12.78
C THR A 231 0.77 9.50 11.77
N ARG A 232 -0.22 10.39 12.02
CA ARG A 232 -1.30 10.65 11.05
C ARG A 232 -0.82 11.31 9.76
N ASP A 233 0.37 11.93 9.76
CA ASP A 233 0.95 12.49 8.55
C ASP A 233 1.76 11.44 7.74
N ALA A 234 1.92 10.21 8.24
CA ALA A 234 2.73 9.15 7.62
C ALA A 234 1.99 8.39 6.49
N THR A 235 1.36 9.13 5.58
CA THR A 235 0.80 8.65 4.31
C THR A 235 0.80 9.79 3.29
N LEU A 236 0.91 9.52 1.98
CA LEU A 236 0.86 10.59 0.96
C LEU A 236 -0.58 11.00 0.65
N LEU A 237 -1.49 10.03 0.60
CA LEU A 237 -2.91 10.25 0.29
C LEU A 237 -3.77 9.47 1.29
N ILE A 238 -4.81 10.12 1.80
CA ILE A 238 -5.86 9.48 2.60
C ILE A 238 -7.24 9.99 2.18
N ASN A 239 -8.30 9.20 2.30
CA ASN A 239 -9.66 9.75 2.16
C ASN A 239 -10.03 10.61 3.37
N HIS A 240 -11.04 11.48 3.19
CA HIS A 240 -11.59 12.22 4.32
C HIS A 240 -12.42 11.27 5.21
N VAL A 241 -11.99 11.13 6.47
CA VAL A 241 -12.64 10.28 7.48
C VAL A 241 -13.06 11.15 8.68
N PRO A 242 -14.36 11.29 8.97
CA PRO A 242 -14.83 11.91 10.21
C PRO A 242 -14.43 11.11 11.46
N ASP A 243 -14.17 11.79 12.58
CA ASP A 243 -13.68 11.15 13.82
C ASP A 243 -14.66 10.12 14.42
N ASP A 244 -15.96 10.29 14.21
CA ASP A 244 -17.04 9.42 14.72
C ASP A 244 -17.48 8.34 13.72
N CYS A 245 -16.81 8.26 12.57
CA CYS A 245 -17.13 7.30 11.53
C CYS A 245 -16.86 5.86 11.97
N THR A 246 -17.82 4.98 11.70
CA THR A 246 -17.76 3.53 11.93
C THR A 246 -18.06 2.77 10.64
N GLY A 247 -17.80 1.47 10.59
CA GLY A 247 -18.18 0.61 9.47
C GLY A 247 -17.56 1.09 8.17
N HIS A 248 -18.42 1.36 7.19
CA HIS A 248 -18.03 1.90 5.88
C HIS A 248 -18.69 3.28 5.62
N GLN A 249 -18.86 4.09 6.67
CA GLN A 249 -19.65 5.33 6.64
C GLN A 249 -18.93 6.54 6.03
N ALA A 250 -17.60 6.55 5.95
CA ALA A 250 -16.86 7.65 5.37
C ALA A 250 -17.24 7.79 3.89
N ALA A 251 -17.24 9.02 3.39
CA ALA A 251 -17.68 9.32 2.04
C ALA A 251 -16.90 8.48 1.02
N GLY A 252 -17.64 7.81 0.13
CA GLY A 252 -17.13 6.88 -0.87
C GLY A 252 -17.14 7.43 -2.29
N ASN A 253 -17.15 6.53 -3.27
CA ASN A 253 -17.13 6.87 -4.70
C ASN A 253 -15.88 7.71 -5.07
N ILE A 254 -14.72 7.14 -4.78
CA ILE A 254 -13.43 7.79 -4.93
C ILE A 254 -12.63 7.09 -6.03
N ARG A 255 -12.01 7.86 -6.91
CA ARG A 255 -11.06 7.34 -7.90
C ARG A 255 -9.72 8.04 -7.87
N LEU A 256 -8.68 7.24 -7.99
CA LEU A 256 -7.32 7.67 -8.21
C LEU A 256 -6.80 7.09 -9.54
N GLU A 257 -6.46 7.98 -10.47
CA GLU A 257 -5.90 7.62 -11.78
C GLU A 257 -4.44 8.05 -11.85
N GLY A 258 -3.54 7.12 -12.15
CA GLY A 258 -2.16 7.43 -12.51
C GLY A 258 -1.28 7.98 -11.37
N GLY A 259 -0.16 8.57 -11.79
CA GLY A 259 0.83 9.18 -10.92
C GLY A 259 1.83 8.21 -10.29
N ILE A 260 2.93 8.77 -9.80
CA ILE A 260 3.95 8.07 -9.03
C ILE A 260 3.86 8.51 -7.57
N TRP A 261 3.74 7.55 -6.66
CA TRP A 261 3.60 7.76 -5.22
C TRP A 261 4.82 7.14 -4.53
N ASP A 262 5.83 7.96 -4.26
CA ASP A 262 7.11 7.55 -3.67
C ASP A 262 7.33 8.29 -2.35
N PRO A 263 6.88 7.72 -1.21
CA PRO A 263 7.02 8.35 0.10
C PRO A 263 8.47 8.67 0.51
N THR A 264 9.44 7.93 -0.04
CA THR A 264 10.82 7.89 0.44
C THR A 264 11.75 8.81 -0.34
N ALA A 265 11.47 9.06 -1.62
CA ALA A 265 12.37 9.72 -2.57
C ALA A 265 12.99 11.02 -2.05
N HIS A 266 12.19 11.92 -1.48
CA HIS A 266 12.70 13.19 -0.96
C HIS A 266 13.72 12.96 0.17
N PHE A 267 13.42 12.13 1.16
CA PHE A 267 14.29 11.89 2.31
C PHE A 267 15.66 11.31 1.91
N VAL A 268 15.71 10.47 0.88
CA VAL A 268 16.94 9.77 0.47
C VAL A 268 17.71 10.43 -0.67
N ARG A 269 17.25 11.61 -1.16
CA ARG A 269 17.83 12.31 -2.33
C ARG A 269 19.34 12.60 -2.22
N ASN A 270 19.83 12.78 -0.99
CA ASN A 270 21.24 13.05 -0.71
C ASN A 270 21.91 11.89 0.05
N ALA A 271 21.19 10.79 0.30
CA ALA A 271 21.72 9.63 1.00
C ALA A 271 22.53 8.76 0.02
N THR A 272 23.54 8.06 0.56
CA THR A 272 24.39 7.13 -0.20
C THR A 272 24.65 5.87 0.61
N GLY A 273 25.13 4.80 -0.05
CA GLY A 273 25.50 3.55 0.60
C GLY A 273 24.36 2.95 1.44
N ASP A 274 24.71 2.42 2.61
CA ASP A 274 23.77 1.78 3.53
C ASP A 274 22.62 2.70 3.96
N ASP A 275 22.87 4.00 4.13
CA ASP A 275 21.81 4.93 4.55
C ASP A 275 20.74 5.13 3.48
N ARG A 276 21.14 5.07 2.21
CA ARG A 276 20.19 5.06 1.09
C ARG A 276 19.44 3.73 1.05
N ALA A 277 20.16 2.61 1.14
CA ALA A 277 19.58 1.28 1.04
C ALA A 277 18.59 0.97 2.19
N ARG A 278 18.86 1.46 3.41
CA ARG A 278 17.97 1.37 4.58
C ARG A 278 16.90 2.47 4.63
N ALA A 279 16.98 3.44 3.72
CA ALA A 279 16.24 4.69 3.77
C ALA A 279 16.27 5.33 5.18
N THR A 280 17.45 5.44 5.78
CA THR A 280 17.64 5.80 7.21
C THR A 280 16.94 7.10 7.59
N ALA A 281 16.91 8.09 6.68
CA ALA A 281 16.31 9.40 6.89
C ALA A 281 14.79 9.48 6.59
N ALA A 282 14.18 8.45 6.01
CA ALA A 282 12.74 8.40 5.80
C ALA A 282 12.05 7.75 7.00
N PRO A 283 10.89 8.24 7.46
CA PRO A 283 10.12 7.52 8.46
C PRO A 283 9.35 6.36 7.80
N PRO A 284 8.93 5.35 8.57
CA PRO A 284 7.96 4.36 8.09
C PRO A 284 6.66 5.08 7.71
N MET A 285 6.11 4.78 6.53
CA MET A 285 4.88 5.42 6.06
C MET A 285 4.18 4.59 4.99
N ASN A 286 2.86 4.72 4.91
CA ASN A 286 2.09 4.22 3.78
C ASN A 286 2.27 5.16 2.57
N ALA A 287 2.01 4.69 1.36
CA ALA A 287 1.86 5.62 0.24
C ALA A 287 0.41 6.12 0.14
N ILE A 288 -0.57 5.22 0.16
CA ILE A 288 -1.99 5.55 0.01
C ILE A 288 -2.79 4.78 1.07
N THR A 289 -3.71 5.45 1.74
CA THR A 289 -4.60 4.86 2.74
C THR A 289 -6.05 5.14 2.39
N PHE A 290 -6.91 4.13 2.45
CA PHE A 290 -8.35 4.29 2.43
C PHE A 290 -8.95 3.63 3.67
N GLU A 291 -9.80 4.38 4.37
CA GLU A 291 -10.35 3.96 5.64
C GLU A 291 -11.84 4.26 5.79
N HIS A 292 -12.58 3.31 6.37
CA HIS A 292 -14.01 3.38 6.66
C HIS A 292 -14.89 3.80 5.47
N THR A 293 -14.43 3.58 4.24
CA THR A 293 -15.04 4.12 3.03
C THR A 293 -15.57 2.99 2.11
N HIS A 294 -16.12 3.37 0.96
CA HIS A 294 -16.70 2.44 0.01
C HIS A 294 -16.59 2.92 -1.44
N HIS A 295 -16.60 1.99 -2.38
CA HIS A 295 -16.42 2.24 -3.83
C HIS A 295 -15.16 3.04 -4.14
N VAL A 296 -14.01 2.41 -3.96
CA VAL A 296 -12.69 2.99 -4.24
C VAL A 296 -12.11 2.37 -5.51
N GLU A 297 -11.64 3.20 -6.43
CA GLU A 297 -11.00 2.77 -7.68
C GLU A 297 -9.58 3.33 -7.77
N LEU A 298 -8.57 2.46 -7.89
CA LEU A 298 -7.19 2.82 -8.23
C LEU A 298 -6.88 2.24 -9.60
N SER A 299 -6.48 3.08 -10.55
CA SER A 299 -6.20 2.68 -11.92
C SER A 299 -4.88 3.27 -12.41
N GLY A 300 -3.95 2.44 -12.89
CA GLY A 300 -2.69 2.95 -13.48
C GLY A 300 -1.73 3.59 -12.48
N VAL A 301 -1.97 3.43 -11.18
CA VAL A 301 -1.19 4.06 -10.10
C VAL A 301 0.14 3.33 -9.94
N THR A 302 1.24 4.09 -9.83
CA THR A 302 2.56 3.52 -9.51
C THR A 302 2.97 3.90 -8.10
N VAL A 303 3.08 2.93 -7.20
CA VAL A 303 3.60 3.11 -5.83
C VAL A 303 5.03 2.59 -5.77
N ARG A 304 5.96 3.40 -5.24
CA ARG A 304 7.38 3.06 -5.21
C ARG A 304 8.05 3.24 -3.87
N ASN A 305 9.05 2.41 -3.63
CA ASN A 305 10.10 2.61 -2.62
C ASN A 305 9.56 2.85 -1.20
N VAL A 306 8.47 2.18 -0.85
CA VAL A 306 7.81 2.35 0.45
C VAL A 306 8.69 1.76 1.54
N LYS A 307 8.84 2.50 2.64
CA LYS A 307 9.61 2.04 3.79
C LYS A 307 8.73 1.37 4.82
N TRP A 308 8.98 0.07 5.03
CA TRP A 308 8.48 -0.80 6.12
C TRP A 308 6.98 -1.07 6.17
N TRP A 309 6.12 -0.11 5.82
CA TRP A 309 4.66 -0.26 5.83
C TRP A 309 4.12 -0.55 4.42
N HIS A 310 2.94 -0.03 4.08
CA HIS A 310 2.11 -0.54 2.98
C HIS A 310 2.06 0.40 1.78
N GLY A 311 1.95 -0.18 0.59
CA GLY A 311 1.77 0.62 -0.63
C GLY A 311 0.39 1.27 -0.65
N VAL A 312 -0.63 0.42 -0.59
CA VAL A 312 -2.03 0.81 -0.43
C VAL A 312 -2.57 0.08 0.79
N GLU A 313 -3.16 0.80 1.72
CA GLU A 313 -3.89 0.22 2.84
C GLU A 313 -5.39 0.41 2.63
N LEU A 314 -6.13 -0.69 2.75
CA LEU A 314 -7.58 -0.76 2.68
C LEU A 314 -8.11 -1.22 4.04
N ASN A 315 -8.35 -0.26 4.92
CA ASN A 315 -8.82 -0.48 6.28
C ASN A 315 -10.33 -0.25 6.38
N ALA A 316 -11.12 -1.27 6.76
CA ALA A 316 -12.58 -1.15 6.78
C ALA A 316 -13.18 -0.58 5.47
N VAL A 317 -12.74 -1.09 4.32
CA VAL A 317 -13.23 -0.65 3.00
C VAL A 317 -14.24 -1.64 2.44
N ARG A 318 -15.37 -1.15 1.93
CA ARG A 318 -16.36 -1.96 1.20
C ARG A 318 -16.38 -1.59 -0.28
N THR A 319 -16.06 -2.55 -1.15
CA THR A 319 -15.96 -2.33 -2.60
C THR A 319 -14.73 -1.51 -2.95
N ALA A 320 -13.67 -2.17 -3.42
CA ALA A 320 -12.52 -1.50 -4.02
C ALA A 320 -11.94 -2.29 -5.19
N THR A 321 -11.49 -1.58 -6.23
CA THR A 321 -10.73 -2.16 -7.34
C THR A 321 -9.37 -1.47 -7.44
N VAL A 322 -8.31 -2.28 -7.36
CA VAL A 322 -6.92 -1.89 -7.63
C VAL A 322 -6.54 -2.57 -8.94
N SER A 323 -6.54 -1.81 -10.03
CA SER A 323 -6.36 -2.33 -11.39
C SER A 323 -5.21 -1.65 -12.13
N GLU A 324 -4.43 -2.43 -12.88
CA GLU A 324 -3.37 -1.90 -13.73
C GLU A 324 -2.33 -1.06 -12.96
N CYS A 325 -2.18 -1.34 -11.66
CA CYS A 325 -1.26 -0.63 -10.79
C CYS A 325 0.14 -1.28 -10.82
N ARG A 326 1.14 -0.52 -10.38
CA ARG A 326 2.53 -0.99 -10.25
C ARG A 326 3.03 -0.74 -8.84
N PHE A 327 3.47 -1.80 -8.17
CA PHE A 327 4.07 -1.76 -6.84
C PHE A 327 5.55 -2.11 -6.96
N GLU A 328 6.44 -1.13 -6.82
CA GLU A 328 7.85 -1.29 -7.19
C GLU A 328 8.77 -0.85 -6.06
N GLY A 329 9.52 -1.77 -5.48
CA GLY A 329 10.50 -1.43 -4.45
C GLY A 329 9.88 -1.27 -3.07
N TRP A 330 10.39 -2.06 -2.13
CA TRP A 330 10.03 -1.98 -0.72
C TRP A 330 11.31 -2.04 0.13
N VAL A 331 11.43 -1.12 1.08
CA VAL A 331 12.49 -1.20 2.08
C VAL A 331 12.00 -2.15 3.16
N GLU A 332 12.70 -3.26 3.33
CA GLU A 332 12.32 -4.32 4.26
C GLU A 332 12.35 -3.81 5.72
N ALA A 333 11.33 -4.16 6.49
CA ALA A 333 11.25 -3.83 7.91
C ALA A 333 12.19 -4.76 8.72
N PRO A 334 13.19 -4.22 9.45
CA PRO A 334 14.03 -5.03 10.32
C PRO A 334 13.36 -5.33 11.67
N THR A 335 12.24 -4.68 11.98
CA THR A 335 11.53 -4.78 13.27
C THR A 335 10.33 -5.70 13.23
N ALA A 336 10.06 -6.32 12.08
CA ALA A 336 8.95 -7.24 11.86
C ALA A 336 9.30 -8.21 10.74
N GLY A 337 8.65 -9.38 10.72
CA GLY A 337 8.90 -10.38 9.69
C GLY A 337 8.43 -9.92 8.30
N LEU A 338 9.04 -10.49 7.25
CA LEU A 338 8.71 -10.18 5.84
C LEU A 338 7.24 -10.42 5.46
N TRP A 339 6.50 -11.15 6.30
CA TRP A 339 5.06 -11.36 6.15
C TRP A 339 4.23 -10.09 6.39
N HIS A 340 4.79 -9.00 6.94
CA HIS A 340 4.17 -7.65 7.02
C HIS A 340 4.43 -6.76 5.79
N GLY A 341 5.10 -7.29 4.75
CA GLY A 341 5.46 -6.52 3.56
C GLY A 341 4.38 -6.50 2.48
N GLU A 342 3.14 -6.16 2.81
CA GLU A 342 2.02 -6.05 1.86
C GLU A 342 2.10 -4.79 0.98
N ALA A 343 2.13 -4.98 -0.34
CA ALA A 343 1.93 -3.88 -1.28
C ALA A 343 0.50 -3.35 -1.23
N VAL A 344 -0.49 -4.24 -1.09
CA VAL A 344 -1.89 -3.93 -0.78
C VAL A 344 -2.26 -4.65 0.51
N GLN A 345 -2.48 -3.89 1.58
CA GLN A 345 -2.90 -4.40 2.88
C GLN A 345 -4.42 -4.37 2.98
N LEU A 346 -5.03 -5.49 3.34
CA LEU A 346 -6.38 -5.53 3.90
C LEU A 346 -6.26 -5.41 5.41
N ASP A 347 -6.94 -4.42 5.98
CA ASP A 347 -6.86 -4.15 7.42
C ASP A 347 -8.24 -4.08 8.08
N VAL A 348 -8.27 -4.48 9.35
CA VAL A 348 -9.40 -4.40 10.25
C VAL A 348 -9.24 -3.12 11.07
N ALA A 349 -10.31 -2.34 11.25
CA ALA A 349 -10.28 -1.09 12.02
C ALA A 349 -10.16 -1.35 13.54
N THR A 350 -8.99 -1.79 13.99
CA THR A 350 -8.68 -2.08 15.38
C THR A 350 -7.96 -0.91 16.06
N THR A 351 -7.86 -0.96 17.38
CA THR A 351 -7.01 -0.03 18.14
C THR A 351 -5.56 -0.23 17.73
N GLY A 352 -5.01 0.74 16.99
CA GLY A 352 -3.63 0.73 16.51
C GLY A 352 -3.47 0.59 15.00
N THR A 353 -4.53 0.24 14.28
CA THR A 353 -4.55 0.20 12.80
C THR A 353 -5.35 1.35 12.19
N THR A 354 -6.25 1.98 12.97
CA THR A 354 -7.06 3.10 12.48
C THR A 354 -6.27 4.40 12.31
N TRP A 355 -6.45 5.09 11.18
CA TRP A 355 -5.84 6.41 10.89
C TRP A 355 -6.80 7.57 11.19
N GLY A 356 -8.11 7.32 11.09
CA GLY A 356 -9.21 8.19 11.46
C GLY A 356 -10.52 7.40 11.61
N GLY A 357 -11.50 7.99 12.29
CA GLY A 357 -12.71 7.26 12.67
C GLY A 357 -12.53 6.40 13.92
N VAL A 358 -13.43 5.43 14.11
CA VAL A 358 -13.54 4.63 15.32
C VAL A 358 -12.95 3.23 15.09
N ALA A 359 -12.08 2.81 16.01
CA ALA A 359 -11.65 1.42 16.09
C ALA A 359 -12.82 0.49 16.50
N ASP A 360 -13.56 -0.01 15.52
CA ASP A 360 -14.79 -0.79 15.69
C ASP A 360 -14.69 -2.24 15.17
N ASN A 361 -13.48 -2.67 14.81
CA ASN A 361 -13.17 -3.98 14.25
C ASN A 361 -13.83 -4.27 12.88
N THR A 362 -14.21 -3.24 12.12
CA THR A 362 -14.77 -3.46 10.78
C THR A 362 -13.71 -4.05 9.83
N PRO A 363 -13.98 -5.21 9.19
CA PRO A 363 -13.09 -5.76 8.17
C PRO A 363 -13.40 -5.18 6.78
N SER A 364 -12.42 -5.22 5.88
CA SER A 364 -12.63 -4.93 4.44
C SER A 364 -13.36 -6.06 3.70
N THR A 365 -14.17 -5.71 2.70
CA THR A 365 -14.93 -6.67 1.86
C THR A 365 -15.15 -6.17 0.43
N ASP A 366 -15.39 -7.11 -0.50
CA ASP A 366 -15.61 -6.82 -1.93
C ASP A 366 -14.40 -6.13 -2.58
N ILE A 367 -13.23 -6.75 -2.49
CA ILE A 367 -11.97 -6.16 -2.94
C ILE A 367 -11.41 -6.93 -4.12
N ARG A 368 -10.97 -6.20 -5.15
CA ARG A 368 -10.37 -6.76 -6.36
C ARG A 368 -8.99 -6.17 -6.60
N VAL A 369 -7.97 -7.02 -6.67
CA VAL A 369 -6.61 -6.66 -7.12
C VAL A 369 -6.31 -7.38 -8.41
N ILE A 370 -6.18 -6.61 -9.50
CA ILE A 370 -6.25 -7.17 -10.85
C ILE A 370 -5.30 -6.52 -11.85
N ASP A 371 -4.80 -7.33 -12.78
CA ASP A 371 -3.99 -6.89 -13.91
C ASP A 371 -2.81 -5.97 -13.48
N SER A 372 -2.31 -6.15 -12.26
CA SER A 372 -1.30 -5.30 -11.64
C SER A 372 0.07 -5.98 -11.57
N TYR A 373 1.12 -5.17 -11.44
CA TYR A 373 2.50 -5.61 -11.29
C TYR A 373 3.01 -5.38 -9.87
N CYS A 374 3.75 -6.34 -9.32
CA CYS A 374 4.44 -6.20 -8.04
C CYS A 374 5.86 -6.76 -8.12
N GLY A 375 6.87 -5.95 -7.78
CA GLY A 375 8.26 -6.37 -7.81
C GLY A 375 9.24 -5.32 -7.30
N ALA A 376 10.51 -5.47 -7.68
CA ALA A 376 11.56 -4.52 -7.34
C ALA A 376 11.44 -3.21 -8.12
N SER A 377 12.00 -2.13 -7.58
CA SER A 377 12.30 -0.91 -8.33
C SER A 377 13.76 -0.92 -8.80
N GLN A 378 14.22 0.20 -9.35
CA GLN A 378 15.66 0.38 -9.63
C GLN A 378 16.49 0.54 -8.35
N ASP A 379 15.88 1.02 -7.26
CA ASP A 379 16.58 1.39 -6.03
C ASP A 379 16.42 0.36 -4.90
N TYR A 380 15.30 -0.37 -4.88
CA TYR A 380 14.93 -1.22 -3.75
C TYR A 380 14.40 -2.60 -4.18
N PRO A 381 14.56 -3.63 -3.34
CA PRO A 381 14.13 -4.99 -3.64
C PRO A 381 12.60 -5.12 -3.72
N GLY A 382 12.12 -6.29 -4.15
CA GLY A 382 10.69 -6.58 -4.24
C GLY A 382 9.98 -6.63 -2.88
N TRP A 383 8.65 -6.52 -2.94
CA TRP A 383 7.76 -6.57 -1.79
C TRP A 383 7.73 -7.95 -1.11
N GLY A 384 7.25 -8.00 0.13
CA GLY A 384 6.93 -9.26 0.81
C GLY A 384 5.85 -10.03 0.06
N LYS A 385 4.78 -9.34 -0.33
CA LYS A 385 3.64 -9.86 -1.10
C LYS A 385 2.88 -8.75 -1.82
N ILE A 386 2.14 -9.08 -2.89
CA ILE A 386 1.28 -8.10 -3.57
C ILE A 386 0.05 -7.74 -2.74
N ILE A 387 -0.57 -8.73 -2.09
CA ILE A 387 -1.73 -8.54 -1.24
C ILE A 387 -1.73 -9.52 -0.07
N GLY A 388 -2.20 -9.05 1.07
CA GLY A 388 -2.58 -9.90 2.18
C GLY A 388 -3.16 -9.11 3.34
N SER A 389 -3.11 -9.74 4.50
CA SER A 389 -3.41 -9.14 5.78
C SER A 389 -2.55 -9.83 6.83
N HIS A 390 -2.46 -9.19 7.98
CA HIS A 390 -1.91 -9.78 9.20
C HIS A 390 -2.69 -9.33 10.44
N THR A 391 -3.89 -8.79 10.25
CA THR A 391 -4.72 -8.25 11.32
C THR A 391 -5.99 -9.06 11.47
N GLY A 392 -6.51 -9.06 12.70
CA GLY A 392 -7.71 -9.80 13.04
C GLY A 392 -8.25 -9.39 14.40
N ALA A 393 -9.56 -9.45 14.50
CA ALA A 393 -10.32 -9.26 15.74
C ALA A 393 -11.45 -10.29 15.76
N PRO A 394 -12.03 -10.63 16.92
CA PRO A 394 -13.17 -11.53 17.02
C PRO A 394 -14.27 -11.18 16.02
N ASP A 395 -14.69 -12.16 15.22
CA ASP A 395 -15.75 -12.07 14.21
C ASP A 395 -15.48 -11.05 13.08
N ALA A 396 -14.27 -10.51 12.99
CA ALA A 396 -13.84 -9.57 11.96
C ALA A 396 -12.97 -10.29 10.91
N VAL A 397 -13.62 -10.81 9.86
CA VAL A 397 -12.96 -11.56 8.78
C VAL A 397 -13.12 -10.80 7.46
N HIS A 398 -12.02 -10.57 6.75
CA HIS A 398 -12.08 -10.01 5.40
C HIS A 398 -12.83 -10.95 4.47
N SER A 399 -13.58 -10.42 3.51
CA SER A 399 -14.33 -11.32 2.63
C SER A 399 -14.67 -10.81 1.26
N ASP A 400 -14.93 -11.74 0.33
CA ASP A 400 -15.22 -11.42 -1.08
C ASP A 400 -14.01 -10.73 -1.72
N ILE A 401 -12.91 -11.48 -1.82
CA ILE A 401 -11.61 -10.97 -2.27
C ILE A 401 -11.19 -11.68 -3.55
N TRP A 402 -10.93 -10.92 -4.61
CA TRP A 402 -10.47 -11.42 -5.90
C TRP A 402 -9.06 -10.93 -6.22
N ILE A 403 -8.16 -11.87 -6.48
CA ILE A 403 -6.75 -11.62 -6.78
C ILE A 403 -6.45 -12.27 -8.13
N GLU A 404 -6.44 -11.47 -9.19
CA GLU A 404 -6.61 -11.98 -10.55
C GLU A 404 -5.58 -11.42 -11.52
N ARG A 405 -4.98 -12.27 -12.35
CA ARG A 405 -4.15 -11.85 -13.50
C ARG A 405 -3.01 -10.87 -13.17
N ASN A 406 -2.50 -10.92 -11.94
CA ASN A 406 -1.37 -10.10 -11.54
C ASN A 406 -0.04 -10.75 -11.95
N LEU A 407 0.97 -9.92 -12.19
CA LEU A 407 2.36 -10.35 -12.35
C LEU A 407 3.13 -10.00 -11.08
N ILE A 408 3.60 -11.01 -10.36
CA ILE A 408 4.41 -10.85 -9.15
C ILE A 408 5.81 -11.42 -9.40
N GLU A 409 6.83 -10.58 -9.23
CA GLU A 409 8.23 -10.97 -9.44
C GLU A 409 9.07 -10.69 -8.20
N ASN A 410 9.89 -11.66 -7.79
CA ASN A 410 10.83 -11.53 -6.68
C ASN A 410 10.17 -11.16 -5.34
N ALA A 411 9.00 -11.72 -5.04
CA ALA A 411 8.39 -11.56 -3.73
C ALA A 411 9.27 -12.18 -2.65
N LYS A 412 9.48 -11.45 -1.55
CA LYS A 412 10.40 -11.83 -0.47
C LYS A 412 9.81 -12.82 0.52
N TRP A 413 8.48 -12.96 0.53
CA TRP A 413 7.77 -13.93 1.36
C TRP A 413 6.80 -14.75 0.49
N ASP A 414 5.52 -14.83 0.86
CA ASP A 414 4.48 -15.44 0.05
C ASP A 414 3.97 -14.40 -0.96
N ALA A 415 4.19 -14.59 -2.27
CA ALA A 415 3.78 -13.64 -3.31
C ALA A 415 2.32 -13.16 -3.18
N ILE A 416 1.41 -14.05 -2.76
CA ILE A 416 0.03 -13.74 -2.39
C ILE A 416 -0.26 -14.39 -1.05
N GLY A 417 -0.62 -13.61 -0.03
CA GLY A 417 -0.71 -14.11 1.34
C GLY A 417 -1.87 -13.57 2.17
N PRO A 418 -3.14 -13.77 1.74
CA PRO A 418 -4.29 -13.36 2.53
C PRO A 418 -4.41 -14.20 3.81
N MET A 419 -4.41 -13.51 4.94
CA MET A 419 -4.72 -14.06 6.26
C MET A 419 -6.06 -13.51 6.73
N ASN A 420 -6.75 -14.20 7.64
CA ASN A 420 -8.05 -13.74 8.16
C ASN A 420 -9.06 -13.37 7.05
N THR A 421 -9.13 -14.18 6.01
CA THR A 421 -9.88 -13.86 4.78
C THR A 421 -10.69 -15.07 4.31
N SER A 422 -11.99 -14.87 4.15
CA SER A 422 -12.95 -15.85 3.62
C SER A 422 -13.46 -15.43 2.23
N ARG A 423 -14.05 -16.35 1.47
CA ARG A 423 -14.58 -16.09 0.11
C ARG A 423 -13.52 -15.43 -0.77
N VAL A 424 -12.38 -16.10 -0.89
CA VAL A 424 -11.20 -15.63 -1.62
C VAL A 424 -10.99 -16.42 -2.90
N VAL A 425 -10.79 -15.71 -4.01
CA VAL A 425 -10.57 -16.26 -5.35
C VAL A 425 -9.21 -15.76 -5.85
N ILE A 426 -8.27 -16.69 -6.03
CA ILE A 426 -6.90 -16.42 -6.47
C ILE A 426 -6.67 -17.12 -7.80
N ARG A 427 -6.72 -16.38 -8.92
CA ARG A 427 -6.62 -16.98 -10.25
C ARG A 427 -5.78 -16.26 -11.26
N GLU A 428 -5.25 -17.06 -12.18
CA GLU A 428 -4.59 -16.58 -13.40
C GLU A 428 -3.40 -15.65 -13.12
N ASN A 429 -2.87 -15.66 -11.91
CA ASN A 429 -1.69 -14.86 -11.56
C ASN A 429 -0.43 -15.55 -12.07
N THR A 430 0.55 -14.75 -12.45
CA THR A 430 1.89 -15.20 -12.81
C THR A 430 2.86 -14.80 -11.69
N ILE A 431 3.46 -15.77 -11.03
CA ILE A 431 4.45 -15.58 -9.96
C ILE A 431 5.80 -16.08 -10.46
N ARG A 432 6.85 -15.24 -10.41
CA ARG A 432 8.19 -15.57 -10.89
C ARG A 432 9.27 -15.22 -9.90
N SER A 433 10.24 -16.13 -9.76
CA SER A 433 11.45 -15.91 -8.95
C SER A 433 11.14 -15.45 -7.53
N SER A 434 10.01 -15.88 -6.97
CA SER A 434 9.58 -15.50 -5.63
C SER A 434 10.04 -16.52 -4.59
N TRP A 435 10.23 -16.06 -3.36
CA TRP A 435 10.56 -16.93 -2.23
C TRP A 435 9.40 -17.86 -1.88
N GLY A 436 8.15 -17.41 -2.01
CA GLY A 436 6.94 -18.21 -1.78
C GLY A 436 5.85 -17.86 -2.78
N GLY A 437 4.90 -18.78 -2.97
CA GLY A 437 3.81 -18.61 -3.92
C GLY A 437 2.55 -18.05 -3.25
N ILE A 438 1.50 -18.86 -3.22
CA ILE A 438 0.21 -18.50 -2.64
C ILE A 438 0.07 -19.14 -1.27
N TYR A 439 -0.25 -18.38 -0.23
CA TYR A 439 -0.41 -18.90 1.13
C TYR A 439 -1.64 -18.30 1.82
N VAL A 440 -2.73 -19.08 1.89
CA VAL A 440 -3.96 -18.68 2.59
C VAL A 440 -3.95 -19.25 4.00
N LYS A 441 -4.21 -18.40 5.01
CA LYS A 441 -4.15 -18.82 6.41
C LYS A 441 -5.29 -18.26 7.27
N SER A 442 -5.94 -19.11 8.07
CA SER A 442 -6.76 -18.65 9.20
C SER A 442 -5.85 -18.18 10.33
N ILE A 443 -6.25 -17.16 11.08
CA ILE A 443 -5.49 -16.65 12.22
C ILE A 443 -6.40 -16.49 13.42
N SER A 444 -5.84 -16.54 14.62
CA SER A 444 -6.63 -16.32 15.84
C SER A 444 -7.28 -14.93 15.83
N PRO A 445 -8.58 -14.80 16.17
CA PRO A 445 -9.49 -15.84 16.68
C PRO A 445 -10.44 -16.43 15.62
N ASN A 446 -10.21 -16.22 14.32
CA ASN A 446 -11.21 -16.52 13.30
C ASN A 446 -10.87 -17.74 12.42
N PRO A 447 -11.86 -18.58 12.08
CA PRO A 447 -11.74 -19.50 10.96
C PRO A 447 -11.84 -18.76 9.62
N ASN A 448 -11.40 -19.42 8.54
CA ASN A 448 -11.67 -18.97 7.18
C ASN A 448 -12.54 -19.98 6.46
N GLU A 449 -13.28 -19.55 5.45
CA GLU A 449 -14.08 -20.41 4.59
C GLU A 449 -14.05 -19.95 3.13
N THR A 450 -14.34 -20.86 2.20
CA THR A 450 -14.47 -20.60 0.76
C THR A 450 -13.18 -20.05 0.17
N VAL A 451 -12.27 -20.95 -0.21
CA VAL A 451 -10.97 -20.61 -0.80
C VAL A 451 -10.83 -21.27 -2.16
N ASP A 452 -10.68 -20.46 -3.21
CA ASP A 452 -10.45 -20.93 -4.58
C ASP A 452 -9.08 -20.49 -5.08
N ILE A 453 -8.21 -21.45 -5.41
CA ILE A 453 -6.87 -21.21 -5.97
C ILE A 453 -6.74 -21.97 -7.28
N MET A 454 -6.81 -21.26 -8.41
CA MET A 454 -6.82 -21.93 -9.71
C MET A 454 -6.13 -21.19 -10.85
N GLY A 455 -5.57 -21.94 -11.81
CA GLY A 455 -5.06 -21.36 -13.05
C GLY A 455 -3.82 -20.48 -12.89
N ASN A 456 -3.13 -20.51 -11.74
CA ASN A 456 -1.94 -19.69 -11.52
C ASN A 456 -0.70 -20.35 -12.12
N ASP A 457 0.25 -19.56 -12.64
CA ASP A 457 1.56 -20.01 -13.11
C ASP A 457 2.64 -19.54 -12.11
N ILE A 458 3.23 -20.49 -11.39
CA ILE A 458 4.04 -20.23 -10.21
C ILE A 458 5.43 -20.80 -10.41
N THR A 459 6.43 -19.93 -10.34
CA THR A 459 7.85 -20.30 -10.34
C THR A 459 8.52 -19.72 -9.09
N LEU A 460 8.97 -20.60 -8.19
CA LEU A 460 9.73 -20.21 -7.01
C LEU A 460 11.23 -20.29 -7.27
N VAL A 461 12.01 -19.55 -6.47
CA VAL A 461 13.47 -19.68 -6.48
C VAL A 461 13.93 -21.02 -5.90
N ASP A 462 15.10 -21.48 -6.35
CA ASP A 462 15.75 -22.66 -5.79
C ASP A 462 16.06 -22.47 -4.30
N GLY A 463 15.86 -23.53 -3.51
CA GLY A 463 16.08 -23.50 -2.07
C GLY A 463 14.97 -22.80 -1.26
N SER A 464 13.91 -22.32 -1.92
CA SER A 464 12.71 -21.87 -1.22
C SER A 464 12.20 -22.92 -0.23
N THR A 465 11.91 -22.46 0.99
CA THR A 465 11.29 -23.28 2.05
C THR A 465 9.78 -23.06 2.16
N ARG A 466 9.21 -22.21 1.28
CA ARG A 466 7.79 -21.87 1.29
C ARG A 466 7.04 -22.67 0.22
N PRO A 467 5.75 -22.94 0.42
CA PRO A 467 4.98 -23.66 -0.57
C PRO A 467 4.76 -22.80 -1.81
N ALA A 468 4.60 -23.46 -2.96
CA ALA A 468 4.08 -22.82 -4.16
C ALA A 468 2.58 -22.52 -3.98
N VAL A 469 1.84 -23.45 -3.39
CA VAL A 469 0.46 -23.22 -2.94
C VAL A 469 0.27 -23.82 -1.56
N GLY A 470 -0.14 -23.00 -0.60
CA GLY A 470 -0.38 -23.38 0.78
C GLY A 470 -1.76 -22.98 1.26
N VAL A 471 -2.44 -23.88 1.95
CA VAL A 471 -3.66 -23.56 2.73
C VAL A 471 -3.47 -24.08 4.15
N ASN A 472 -3.54 -23.17 5.12
CA ASN A 472 -3.17 -23.43 6.50
C ASN A 472 -4.27 -23.00 7.47
N ALA A 473 -4.82 -23.96 8.19
CA ALA A 473 -5.61 -23.74 9.39
C ALA A 473 -4.67 -23.60 10.60
N THR A 474 -4.86 -22.55 11.41
CA THR A 474 -4.05 -22.32 12.61
C THR A 474 -4.18 -23.49 13.61
N ASN A 475 -5.39 -24.01 13.82
CA ASN A 475 -5.66 -25.16 14.67
C ASN A 475 -7.05 -25.76 14.33
N ALA A 476 -7.52 -26.73 15.12
CA ALA A 476 -8.81 -27.39 14.88
C ALA A 476 -10.03 -26.50 15.16
N GLN A 477 -9.87 -25.47 16.01
CA GLN A 477 -10.91 -24.49 16.33
C GLN A 477 -11.01 -23.37 15.28
N LEU A 478 -9.94 -23.18 14.49
CA LEU A 478 -9.83 -22.17 13.45
C LEU A 478 -9.61 -22.84 12.08
N PRO A 479 -10.54 -23.70 11.62
CA PRO A 479 -10.39 -24.42 10.36
C PRO A 479 -10.31 -23.48 9.15
N VAL A 480 -9.87 -24.04 8.03
CA VAL A 480 -10.10 -23.46 6.71
C VAL A 480 -11.01 -24.40 5.94
N SER A 481 -12.26 -24.02 5.76
CA SER A 481 -13.27 -24.86 5.11
C SER A 481 -13.53 -24.47 3.66
N ASP A 482 -14.17 -25.38 2.93
CA ASP A 482 -14.69 -25.12 1.59
C ASP A 482 -13.61 -24.72 0.57
N VAL A 483 -12.52 -25.51 0.52
CA VAL A 483 -11.33 -25.21 -0.28
C VAL A 483 -11.35 -25.94 -1.63
N ALA A 484 -10.96 -25.27 -2.70
CA ALA A 484 -10.62 -25.89 -3.98
C ALA A 484 -9.29 -25.35 -4.53
N VAL A 485 -8.39 -26.28 -4.87
CA VAL A 485 -7.09 -25.98 -5.50
C VAL A 485 -6.93 -26.85 -6.73
N TYR A 486 -6.85 -26.25 -7.91
CA TYR A 486 -6.79 -26.99 -9.18
C TYR A 486 -6.20 -26.17 -10.34
N ALA A 487 -5.67 -26.86 -11.34
CA ALA A 487 -5.16 -26.24 -12.58
C ALA A 487 -4.05 -25.19 -12.40
N ASN A 488 -3.28 -25.26 -11.32
CA ASN A 488 -2.10 -24.42 -11.13
C ASN A 488 -0.88 -25.07 -11.79
N THR A 489 -0.01 -24.28 -12.41
CA THR A 489 1.29 -24.75 -12.90
C THR A 489 2.35 -24.35 -11.89
N VAL A 490 3.10 -25.32 -11.36
CA VAL A 490 4.11 -25.09 -10.30
C VAL A 490 5.49 -25.55 -10.76
N ARG A 491 6.48 -24.66 -10.62
CA ARG A 491 7.91 -24.93 -10.83
C ARG A 491 8.68 -24.47 -9.59
N GLY A 492 9.26 -25.42 -8.85
CA GLY A 492 9.87 -25.14 -7.54
C GLY A 492 8.84 -25.07 -6.41
N GLY A 493 9.24 -25.50 -5.22
CA GLY A 493 8.32 -25.70 -4.09
C GLY A 493 7.31 -26.84 -4.33
N GLY A 494 6.25 -26.86 -3.52
CA GLY A 494 5.18 -27.84 -3.63
C GLY A 494 3.87 -27.36 -3.02
N PHE A 495 2.87 -28.24 -3.01
CA PHE A 495 1.59 -27.99 -2.36
C PHE A 495 1.65 -28.36 -0.87
N SER A 496 1.14 -27.50 0.00
CA SER A 496 1.15 -27.73 1.46
C SER A 496 -0.21 -27.44 2.08
N TYR A 497 -0.78 -28.45 2.72
CA TYR A 497 -2.09 -28.36 3.36
C TYR A 497 -1.98 -28.83 4.80
N SER A 498 -2.39 -28.00 5.75
CA SER A 498 -2.38 -28.39 7.16
C SER A 498 -3.53 -29.35 7.48
N ALA A 499 -3.48 -29.93 8.69
CA ALA A 499 -4.67 -30.53 9.28
C ALA A 499 -5.80 -29.48 9.40
N ASN A 500 -7.05 -29.93 9.41
CA ASN A 500 -8.26 -29.09 9.54
C ASN A 500 -8.56 -28.17 8.34
N VAL A 501 -8.00 -28.50 7.18
CA VAL A 501 -8.45 -27.96 5.90
C VAL A 501 -9.47 -28.93 5.28
N THR A 502 -10.67 -28.46 4.97
CA THR A 502 -11.68 -29.28 4.27
C THR A 502 -11.81 -28.85 2.81
N PHE A 503 -11.76 -29.82 1.91
CA PHE A 503 -11.76 -29.57 0.48
C PHE A 503 -13.10 -29.93 -0.14
N ARG A 504 -13.60 -29.06 -1.04
CA ARG A 504 -14.77 -29.31 -1.89
C ARG A 504 -14.55 -30.43 -2.90
N ARG A 505 -13.29 -30.70 -3.24
CA ARG A 505 -12.85 -31.68 -4.23
C ARG A 505 -11.45 -32.17 -3.88
N GLU A 506 -11.00 -33.24 -4.52
CA GLU A 506 -9.60 -33.64 -4.40
C GLU A 506 -8.67 -32.48 -4.80
N PRO A 507 -7.78 -32.00 -3.90
CA PRO A 507 -6.90 -30.89 -4.20
C PRO A 507 -5.75 -31.34 -5.10
N GLN A 508 -5.30 -30.45 -5.97
CA GLN A 508 -4.05 -30.61 -6.69
C GLN A 508 -2.87 -30.81 -5.71
N ARG A 509 -1.87 -31.60 -6.10
CA ARG A 509 -0.69 -31.92 -5.28
C ARG A 509 0.60 -31.89 -6.08
#